data_AF-A0A7S4C9P6-F1
#
_entry.id   AF-A0A7S4C9P6-F1
#
_cell.length_a   1.000
_cell.length_b   1.000
_cell.length_c   1.000
_cell.angle_alpha   90.00
_cell.angle_beta   90.00
_cell.angle_gamma   90.00
#
_symmetry.space_group_name_H-M   'P 1'
#
loop_
_entity.id
_entity.type
_entity.pdbx_description
1 polymer ?
#
loop_
_entity_poly.entity_id
_entity_poly.type
_entity_poly.pdbx_seq_one_letter_code
_entity_poly.pdbx_strand_id
1 'polypeptide(L)'
;FSRHHTRTCRLCLWSRPVWMCVYASFGMIPRRVGRAASRGWSWKCCRMATAIQQDPQALFDGWTEEYDQWFRTPIGGLIFKYEQQLLLDMLRPTHGDTLLDAGCGTGIFTLDYVRRGSNVVGLDVSRQMLERARQRMTGLAFRAVVGDMRCLPFPDNAFDKCVSVTAIEFVRDAPTAVAELL
;
A
#
# COMPACT_ATOMS: atom_id res chain seq x y z
N PHE A 1 23.35 -36.15 -36.27
CA PHE A 1 23.50 -36.01 -34.80
C PHE A 1 22.90 -34.66 -34.38
N SER A 2 21.87 -34.70 -33.53
CA SER A 2 21.21 -33.62 -32.72
C SER A 2 20.91 -32.25 -33.36
N ARG A 3 19.65 -31.86 -33.63
CA ARG A 3 18.62 -31.28 -32.73
C ARG A 3 19.10 -30.09 -31.87
N HIS A 4 18.63 -28.88 -32.21
CA HIS A 4 17.62 -28.16 -31.41
C HIS A 4 16.97 -27.00 -32.20
N HIS A 5 15.67 -27.12 -32.43
CA HIS A 5 14.75 -26.03 -32.71
C HIS A 5 14.44 -25.31 -31.39
N THR A 6 14.39 -23.98 -31.40
CA THR A 6 13.30 -23.23 -30.76
C THR A 6 12.98 -21.99 -31.59
N ARG A 7 11.69 -21.86 -31.88
CA ARG A 7 11.07 -20.88 -32.74
C ARG A 7 11.09 -19.51 -32.06
N THR A 8 11.55 -18.49 -32.77
CA THR A 8 11.22 -17.10 -32.51
C THR A 8 9.71 -16.91 -32.62
N CYS A 9 9.01 -16.75 -31.49
CA CYS A 9 7.63 -16.30 -31.48
C CYS A 9 7.61 -14.79 -31.24
N ARG A 10 7.42 -14.04 -32.34
CA ARG A 10 6.95 -12.66 -32.31
C ARG A 10 5.63 -12.60 -31.55
N LEU A 11 5.55 -11.78 -30.51
CA LEU A 11 4.39 -10.96 -30.09
C LEU A 11 4.61 -10.46 -28.65
N CYS A 12 5.63 -9.62 -28.44
CA CYS A 12 5.62 -8.71 -27.29
C CYS A 12 4.70 -7.53 -27.62
N LEU A 13 3.39 -7.76 -27.58
CA LEU A 13 2.41 -6.69 -27.52
C LEU A 13 2.47 -6.09 -26.10
N TRP A 14 3.31 -5.07 -25.98
CA TRP A 14 3.14 -4.01 -25.02
C TRP A 14 1.73 -3.45 -25.14
N SER A 15 0.80 -3.89 -24.29
CA SER A 15 -0.50 -3.25 -24.18
C SER A 15 -1.09 -3.42 -22.78
N ARG A 16 -0.86 -2.37 -21.98
CA ARG A 16 -1.63 -1.90 -20.82
C ARG A 16 -1.37 -2.62 -19.48
N PRO A 17 -0.49 -2.07 -18.61
CA PRO A 17 -0.74 -2.16 -17.19
C PRO A 17 -1.86 -1.16 -16.86
N VAL A 18 -3.02 -1.66 -16.43
CA VAL A 18 -4.05 -0.83 -15.81
C VAL A 18 -3.53 -0.47 -14.43
N TRP A 19 -2.71 0.57 -14.35
CA TRP A 19 -2.36 1.22 -13.09
C TRP A 19 -3.58 1.98 -12.61
N MET A 20 -4.25 1.47 -11.58
CA MET A 20 -5.27 2.26 -10.89
C MET A 20 -4.65 2.82 -9.62
N CYS A 21 -4.01 3.98 -9.78
CA CYS A 21 -3.66 4.88 -8.69
C CYS A 21 -4.97 5.55 -8.25
N VAL A 22 -5.68 4.94 -7.31
CA VAL A 22 -6.94 5.48 -6.77
C VAL A 22 -6.56 6.55 -5.74
N TYR A 23 -6.81 7.80 -6.13
CA TYR A 23 -6.70 9.05 -5.37
C TYR A 23 -5.31 9.67 -5.11
N ALA A 24 -4.82 10.38 -6.14
CA ALA A 24 -4.35 11.74 -5.92
C ALA A 24 -5.49 12.74 -6.23
N SER A 25 -5.85 13.55 -5.24
CA SER A 25 -6.56 14.84 -5.37
C SER A 25 -8.11 14.82 -5.42
N PHE A 26 -8.74 14.77 -4.24
CA PHE A 26 -9.77 15.75 -3.91
C PHE A 26 -9.52 16.27 -2.48
N GLY A 27 -8.69 17.31 -2.37
CA GLY A 27 -8.74 18.22 -1.21
C GLY A 27 -7.43 18.67 -0.54
N MET A 28 -6.26 18.05 -0.77
CA MET A 28 -5.11 18.34 0.13
C MET A 28 -3.70 18.32 -0.48
N ILE A 29 -3.51 18.75 -1.74
CA ILE A 29 -2.16 19.05 -2.28
C ILE A 29 -2.21 20.30 -3.17
N PRO A 30 -1.56 21.43 -2.82
CA PRO A 30 -1.44 22.56 -3.73
C PRO A 30 -0.51 22.21 -4.89
N ARG A 31 -1.03 22.28 -6.12
CA ARG A 31 -0.23 22.23 -7.36
C ARG A 31 0.59 23.51 -7.49
N ARG A 32 1.90 23.33 -7.71
CA ARG A 32 2.92 24.34 -8.10
C ARG A 32 3.08 25.56 -7.17
N VAL A 33 4.25 25.65 -6.55
CA VAL A 33 4.81 26.88 -5.97
C VAL A 33 5.19 27.83 -7.12
N GLY A 34 4.25 28.69 -7.51
CA GLY A 34 4.53 29.95 -8.20
C GLY A 34 4.41 31.09 -7.20
N ARG A 35 5.44 31.92 -7.07
CA ARG A 35 5.49 33.04 -6.13
C ARG A 35 4.34 34.02 -6.39
N ALA A 36 3.39 34.10 -5.45
CA ALA A 36 2.69 35.34 -5.14
C ALA A 36 2.06 35.23 -3.74
N ALA A 37 2.58 36.02 -2.81
CA ALA A 37 2.00 36.21 -1.50
C ALA A 37 0.77 37.12 -1.61
N SER A 38 -0.40 36.67 -1.11
CA SER A 38 -1.32 37.55 -0.39
C SER A 38 -2.53 36.80 0.18
N ARG A 39 -2.63 36.86 1.51
CA ARG A 39 -3.86 36.98 2.32
C ARG A 39 -4.77 35.75 2.43
N GLY A 40 -4.68 35.08 3.58
CA GLY A 40 -5.83 34.41 4.19
C GLY A 40 -5.77 32.89 4.42
N TRP A 41 -4.59 32.25 4.42
CA TRP A 41 -4.51 30.78 4.59
C TRP A 41 -3.83 30.39 5.92
N SER A 42 -4.46 29.45 6.64
CA SER A 42 -3.98 28.94 7.93
C SER A 42 -2.63 28.23 7.78
N TRP A 43 -1.65 28.66 8.58
CA TRP A 43 -0.29 28.12 8.67
C TRP A 43 -0.20 26.62 9.02
N LYS A 44 -1.34 25.94 9.29
CA LYS A 44 -1.41 24.50 9.58
C LYS A 44 -1.27 23.62 8.33
N CYS A 45 -1.84 24.00 7.18
CA CYS A 45 -1.77 23.18 5.96
C CYS A 45 -0.38 23.16 5.31
N CYS A 46 0.38 24.26 5.40
CA CYS A 46 1.73 24.33 4.84
C CYS A 46 2.73 23.44 5.62
N ARG A 47 2.52 23.27 6.94
CA ARG A 47 3.36 22.43 7.79
C ARG A 47 3.17 20.93 7.54
N MET A 48 1.94 20.46 7.28
CA MET A 48 1.67 19.04 6.97
C MET A 48 2.35 18.56 5.68
N ALA A 49 2.24 19.33 4.59
CA ALA A 49 2.87 18.97 3.31
C ALA A 49 4.41 18.86 3.40
N THR A 50 5.03 19.60 4.34
CA THR A 50 6.48 19.56 4.56
C THR A 50 6.90 18.42 5.49
N ALA A 51 6.05 18.05 6.46
CA ALA A 51 6.28 16.95 7.40
C ALA A 51 6.12 15.56 6.74
N ILE A 52 5.15 15.40 5.82
CA ILE A 52 4.91 14.18 5.05
C ILE A 52 6.16 13.71 4.30
N GLN A 53 7.02 14.64 3.87
CA GLN A 53 8.24 14.32 3.13
C GLN A 53 9.47 14.07 4.01
N GLN A 54 9.45 14.42 5.29
CA GLN A 54 10.64 14.35 6.16
C GLN A 54 10.72 13.06 6.98
N ASP A 55 9.60 12.59 7.53
CA ASP A 55 9.53 11.34 8.31
C ASP A 55 8.10 10.75 8.27
N PRO A 56 7.79 9.87 7.29
CA PRO A 56 6.49 9.20 7.18
C PRO A 56 6.14 8.37 8.43
N GLN A 57 7.14 7.80 9.10
CA GLN A 57 6.94 6.98 10.29
C GLN A 57 6.38 7.84 11.44
N ALA A 58 6.95 9.02 11.67
CA ALA A 58 6.48 9.94 12.71
C ALA A 58 5.04 10.44 12.47
N LEU A 59 4.59 10.54 11.21
CA LEU A 59 3.20 10.89 10.90
C LEU A 59 2.25 9.76 11.34
N PHE A 60 2.53 8.53 10.92
CA PHE A 60 1.64 7.38 11.15
C PHE A 60 1.65 6.90 12.60
N ASP A 61 2.78 7.04 13.30
CA ASP A 61 2.90 6.78 14.74
C ASP A 61 1.95 7.67 15.57
N GLY A 62 1.48 8.81 15.05
CA GLY A 62 0.53 9.68 15.74
C GLY A 62 -0.91 9.62 15.24
N TRP A 63 -1.21 8.87 14.17
CA TRP A 63 -2.46 8.97 13.39
C TRP A 63 -3.19 7.63 13.22
N THR A 64 -2.82 6.61 13.99
CA THR A 64 -3.42 5.26 13.89
C THR A 64 -4.94 5.25 14.09
N GLU A 65 -5.45 6.01 15.05
CA GLU A 65 -6.88 6.03 15.37
C GLU A 65 -7.68 6.90 14.38
N GLU A 66 -7.16 8.06 14.02
CA GLU A 66 -7.76 8.97 13.04
C GLU A 66 -7.88 8.31 11.66
N TYR A 67 -6.87 7.52 11.28
CA TYR A 67 -6.88 6.72 10.06
C TYR A 67 -8.05 5.75 10.03
N ASP A 68 -8.22 4.93 11.09
CA ASP A 68 -9.34 3.99 11.20
C ASP A 68 -10.70 4.71 11.25
N GLN A 69 -10.78 5.87 11.91
CA GLN A 69 -12.01 6.67 12.01
C GLN A 69 -12.45 7.23 10.66
N TRP A 70 -11.52 7.58 9.77
CA TRP A 70 -11.86 8.06 8.43
C TRP A 70 -12.74 7.06 7.67
N PHE A 71 -12.39 5.77 7.75
CA PHE A 71 -13.15 4.67 7.14
C PHE A 71 -14.52 4.41 7.77
N ARG A 72 -14.80 4.97 8.96
CA ARG A 72 -16.12 4.93 9.60
C ARG A 72 -17.03 6.08 9.17
N THR A 73 -16.51 7.08 8.45
CA THR A 73 -17.34 8.15 7.89
C THR A 73 -18.17 7.63 6.70
N PRO A 74 -19.32 8.26 6.36
CA PRO A 74 -20.12 7.82 5.21
C PRO A 74 -19.34 7.78 3.89
N ILE A 75 -18.47 8.77 3.66
CA ILE A 75 -17.68 8.84 2.43
C ILE A 75 -16.48 7.88 2.46
N GLY A 76 -15.76 7.81 3.58
CA GLY A 76 -14.62 6.90 3.73
C GLY A 76 -15.04 5.43 3.68
N GLY A 77 -16.16 5.08 4.31
CA GLY A 77 -16.73 3.74 4.23
C GLY A 77 -17.20 3.37 2.82
N LEU A 78 -17.73 4.33 2.06
CA LEU A 78 -18.09 4.11 0.65
C LEU A 78 -16.85 3.88 -0.22
N ILE A 79 -15.81 4.70 -0.05
CA ILE A 79 -14.53 4.56 -0.76
C ILE A 79 -13.91 3.20 -0.44
N PHE A 80 -13.77 2.86 0.85
CA PHE A 80 -13.26 1.58 1.30
C PHE A 80 -13.99 0.40 0.68
N LYS A 81 -15.32 0.43 0.67
CA LYS A 81 -16.12 -0.65 0.08
C LYS A 81 -15.73 -0.91 -1.38
N TYR A 82 -15.60 0.15 -2.19
CA TYR A 82 -15.27 0.00 -3.60
C TYR A 82 -13.80 -0.35 -3.82
N GLU A 83 -12.87 0.27 -3.08
CA GLU A 83 -11.45 -0.07 -3.15
C GLU A 83 -11.21 -1.52 -2.75
N GLN A 84 -11.79 -1.96 -1.63
CA GLN A 84 -11.70 -3.33 -1.15
C GLN A 84 -12.24 -4.32 -2.20
N GLN A 85 -13.38 -4.02 -2.81
CA GLN A 85 -13.95 -4.88 -3.85
C GLN A 85 -13.00 -5.00 -5.05
N LEU A 86 -12.49 -3.88 -5.56
CA LEU A 86 -11.57 -3.86 -6.68
C LEU A 86 -10.26 -4.59 -6.38
N LEU A 87 -9.71 -4.39 -5.18
CA LEU A 87 -8.50 -5.07 -4.71
C LEU A 87 -8.71 -6.58 -4.68
N LEU A 88 -9.83 -7.05 -4.16
CA LEU A 88 -10.14 -8.48 -4.11
C LEU A 88 -10.32 -9.08 -5.50
N ASP A 89 -10.97 -8.36 -6.42
CA ASP A 89 -11.20 -8.82 -7.80
C ASP A 89 -9.90 -8.90 -8.61
N MET A 90 -8.95 -8.00 -8.36
CA MET A 90 -7.62 -7.98 -9.00
C MET A 90 -6.65 -8.98 -8.37
N LEU A 91 -6.52 -8.95 -7.04
CA LEU A 91 -5.56 -9.77 -6.29
C LEU A 91 -5.95 -11.24 -6.29
N ARG A 92 -7.26 -11.51 -6.24
CA ARG A 92 -7.85 -12.86 -6.16
C ARG A 92 -7.13 -13.72 -5.11
N PRO A 93 -7.17 -13.33 -3.83
CA PRO A 93 -6.55 -14.10 -2.77
C PRO A 93 -7.18 -15.49 -2.70
N THR A 94 -6.35 -16.52 -2.75
CA THR A 94 -6.78 -17.92 -2.66
C THR A 94 -6.41 -18.48 -1.29
N HIS A 95 -7.16 -19.47 -0.85
CA HIS A 95 -6.86 -20.19 0.38
C HIS A 95 -5.49 -20.89 0.26
N GLY A 96 -4.61 -20.63 1.23
CA GLY A 96 -3.27 -21.21 1.30
C GLY A 96 -2.16 -20.34 0.68
N ASP A 97 -2.49 -19.37 -0.18
CA ASP A 97 -1.50 -18.48 -0.79
C ASP A 97 -0.71 -17.73 0.30
N THR A 98 0.59 -17.60 0.08
CA THR A 98 1.46 -16.70 0.84
C THR A 98 1.39 -15.29 0.24
N LEU A 99 0.98 -14.32 1.03
CA LEU A 99 0.69 -12.96 0.55
C LEU A 99 1.46 -11.92 1.35
N LEU A 100 2.17 -11.04 0.66
CA LEU A 100 2.78 -9.84 1.26
C LEU A 100 1.84 -8.64 1.10
N ASP A 101 1.51 -7.99 2.21
CA ASP A 101 0.88 -6.66 2.22
C ASP A 101 1.91 -5.63 2.67
N ALA A 102 2.50 -4.91 1.72
CA ALA A 102 3.58 -3.95 1.94
C ALA A 102 3.03 -2.56 2.23
N GLY A 103 3.27 -2.07 3.45
CA GLY A 103 2.61 -0.89 4.02
C GLY A 103 1.22 -1.21 4.54
N CYS A 104 1.06 -2.33 5.26
CA CYS A 104 -0.27 -2.82 5.66
C CYS A 104 -1.02 -1.91 6.65
N GLY A 105 -0.33 -0.94 7.28
CA GLY A 105 -0.93 -0.02 8.24
C GLY A 105 -1.62 -0.75 9.40
N THR A 106 -2.82 -0.30 9.76
CA THR A 106 -3.66 -0.95 10.79
C THR A 106 -4.23 -2.30 10.35
N GLY A 107 -3.98 -2.72 9.11
CA GLY A 107 -4.48 -3.97 8.54
C GLY A 107 -5.92 -3.92 8.07
N ILE A 108 -6.43 -2.75 7.67
CA ILE A 108 -7.86 -2.56 7.36
C ILE A 108 -8.27 -3.31 6.10
N PHE A 109 -7.44 -3.25 5.06
CA PHE A 109 -7.62 -4.02 3.83
C PHE A 109 -7.14 -5.47 3.99
N THR A 110 -6.06 -5.66 4.76
CA THR A 110 -5.40 -6.95 5.02
C THR A 110 -6.35 -7.99 5.61
N LEU A 111 -7.26 -7.56 6.49
CA LEU A 111 -8.19 -8.45 7.20
C LEU A 111 -9.02 -9.31 6.23
N ASP A 112 -9.43 -8.76 5.10
CA ASP A 112 -10.25 -9.49 4.12
C ASP A 112 -9.44 -10.52 3.33
N TYR A 113 -8.15 -10.30 3.13
CA TYR A 113 -7.26 -11.29 2.50
C TYR A 113 -7.07 -12.50 3.43
N VAL A 114 -6.82 -12.22 4.72
CA VAL A 114 -6.67 -13.26 5.74
C VAL A 114 -7.98 -14.06 5.91
N ARG A 115 -9.13 -13.39 5.95
CA ARG A 115 -10.45 -14.04 6.04
C ARG A 115 -10.80 -14.93 4.84
N ARG A 116 -10.20 -14.66 3.67
CA ARG A 116 -10.33 -15.50 2.47
C ARG A 116 -9.36 -16.68 2.46
N GLY A 117 -8.54 -16.84 3.50
CA GLY A 117 -7.70 -18.00 3.72
C GLY A 117 -6.25 -17.84 3.28
N SER A 118 -5.81 -16.62 2.92
CA SER A 118 -4.40 -16.37 2.63
C SER A 118 -3.57 -16.33 3.92
N ASN A 119 -2.33 -16.80 3.84
CA ASN A 119 -1.31 -16.66 4.87
C ASN A 119 -0.60 -15.31 4.67
N VAL A 120 -1.00 -14.29 5.41
CA VAL A 120 -0.58 -12.92 5.12
C VAL A 120 0.59 -12.49 6.01
N VAL A 121 1.63 -11.96 5.38
CA VAL A 121 2.67 -11.17 6.03
C VAL A 121 2.38 -9.70 5.78
N GLY A 122 2.07 -8.94 6.83
CA GLY A 122 1.96 -7.49 6.78
C GLY A 122 3.27 -6.84 7.14
N LEU A 123 3.79 -5.97 6.27
CA LEU A 123 4.99 -5.19 6.52
C LEU A 123 4.62 -3.71 6.66
N ASP A 124 5.15 -3.03 7.66
CA ASP A 124 5.02 -1.58 7.81
C ASP A 124 6.22 -1.01 8.58
N VAL A 125 6.55 0.26 8.34
CA VAL A 125 7.62 0.96 9.07
C VAL A 125 7.15 1.36 10.49
N SER A 126 5.84 1.59 10.67
CA SER A 126 5.25 1.97 11.96
C SER A 126 4.93 0.76 12.82
N ARG A 127 5.58 0.69 13.99
CA ARG A 127 5.29 -0.34 15.01
C ARG A 127 3.86 -0.23 15.54
N GLN A 128 3.34 0.99 15.67
CA GLN A 128 2.02 1.25 16.23
C GLN A 128 0.91 0.79 15.28
N MET A 129 1.07 1.04 13.98
CA MET A 129 0.20 0.49 12.94
C MET A 129 0.13 -1.04 13.01
N LEU A 130 1.30 -1.69 13.09
CA LEU A 130 1.39 -3.15 13.19
C LEU A 130 0.80 -3.70 14.48
N GLU A 131 0.87 -2.98 15.59
CA GLU A 131 0.22 -3.39 16.83
C GLU A 131 -1.31 -3.43 16.68
N ARG A 132 -1.90 -2.41 16.06
CA ARG A 132 -3.34 -2.40 15.72
C ARG A 132 -3.70 -3.53 14.75
N ALA A 133 -2.86 -3.78 13.74
CA ALA A 133 -3.06 -4.88 12.81
C ALA A 133 -3.06 -6.25 13.51
N ARG A 134 -2.10 -6.48 14.42
CA ARG A 134 -2.05 -7.69 15.24
C ARG A 134 -3.31 -7.86 16.08
N GLN A 135 -3.76 -6.80 16.76
CA GLN A 135 -4.98 -6.84 17.57
C GLN A 135 -6.20 -7.19 16.70
N ARG A 136 -6.35 -6.54 15.54
CA ARG A 136 -7.44 -6.76 14.58
C ARG A 136 -7.51 -8.20 14.06
N MET A 137 -6.36 -8.85 13.89
CA MET A 137 -6.23 -10.19 13.29
C MET A 137 -5.81 -11.26 14.31
N THR A 138 -6.08 -11.03 15.60
CA THR A 138 -5.78 -12.01 16.65
C THR A 138 -6.45 -13.35 16.34
N GLY A 139 -5.66 -14.43 16.34
CA GLY A 139 -6.14 -15.79 16.05
C GLY A 139 -6.33 -16.10 14.56
N LEU A 140 -5.94 -15.20 13.65
CA LEU A 140 -5.96 -15.42 12.21
C LEU A 140 -4.54 -15.65 11.65
N ALA A 141 -4.44 -16.13 10.41
CA ALA A 141 -3.18 -16.40 9.71
C ALA A 141 -2.48 -15.12 9.24
N PHE A 142 -2.04 -14.30 10.20
CA PHE A 142 -1.38 -13.02 9.98
C PHE A 142 -0.06 -12.89 10.74
N ARG A 143 0.99 -12.43 10.06
CA ARG A 143 2.29 -12.12 10.65
C ARG A 143 2.66 -10.66 10.35
N ALA A 144 2.84 -9.87 11.39
CA ALA A 144 3.32 -8.49 11.28
C ALA A 144 4.85 -8.39 11.38
N VAL A 145 5.48 -7.71 10.41
CA VAL A 145 6.91 -7.48 10.30
C VAL A 145 7.19 -5.98 10.22
N VAL A 146 8.05 -5.47 11.09
CA VAL A 146 8.53 -4.09 10.98
C VAL A 146 9.60 -4.05 9.91
N GLY A 147 9.45 -3.21 8.89
CA GLY A 147 10.42 -3.13 7.81
C GLY A 147 10.10 -2.04 6.80
N ASP A 148 11.07 -1.75 5.95
CA ASP A 148 10.94 -0.80 4.85
C ASP A 148 10.73 -1.55 3.55
N MET A 149 9.68 -1.23 2.79
CA MET A 149 9.39 -1.91 1.53
C MET A 149 10.42 -1.62 0.42
N ARG A 150 11.35 -0.68 0.63
CA ARG A 150 12.49 -0.42 -0.26
C ARG A 150 13.64 -1.42 -0.06
N CYS A 151 13.57 -2.28 0.96
CA CYS A 151 14.57 -3.29 1.27
C CYS A 151 13.89 -4.40 2.07
N LEU A 152 13.27 -5.33 1.37
CA LEU A 152 12.43 -6.34 2.01
C LEU A 152 13.28 -7.36 2.79
N PRO A 153 12.93 -7.68 4.05
CA PRO A 153 13.67 -8.66 4.85
C PRO A 153 13.26 -10.10 4.52
N PHE A 154 13.03 -10.40 3.24
CA PHE A 154 12.54 -11.68 2.75
C PHE A 154 13.41 -12.17 1.58
N PRO A 155 13.53 -13.48 1.37
CA PRO A 155 14.13 -14.01 0.15
C PRO A 155 13.29 -13.66 -1.09
N ASP A 156 13.94 -13.59 -2.25
CA ASP A 156 13.27 -13.47 -3.54
C ASP A 156 12.23 -14.60 -3.72
N ASN A 157 11.10 -14.28 -4.36
CA ASN A 157 10.01 -15.22 -4.64
C ASN A 157 9.43 -15.92 -3.39
N ALA A 158 9.51 -15.29 -2.20
CA ALA A 158 8.95 -15.85 -0.98
C ALA A 158 7.41 -15.80 -0.88
N PHE A 159 6.75 -15.08 -1.79
CA PHE A 159 5.31 -14.86 -1.77
C PHE A 159 4.67 -15.18 -3.11
N ASP A 160 3.50 -15.81 -3.08
CA ASP A 160 2.68 -16.06 -4.27
C ASP A 160 2.03 -14.77 -4.80
N LYS A 161 1.75 -13.82 -3.89
CA LYS A 161 1.09 -12.56 -4.18
C LYS A 161 1.69 -11.42 -3.36
N CYS A 162 1.72 -10.23 -3.96
CA CYS A 162 2.11 -9.00 -3.30
C CYS A 162 1.07 -7.91 -3.56
N VAL A 163 0.76 -7.11 -2.54
CA VAL A 163 -0.12 -5.95 -2.61
C VAL A 163 0.45 -4.80 -1.78
N SER A 164 0.18 -3.57 -2.21
CA SER A 164 0.43 -2.37 -1.42
C SER A 164 -0.70 -1.39 -1.67
N VAL A 165 -1.38 -0.97 -0.59
CA VAL A 165 -2.56 -0.11 -0.67
C VAL A 165 -2.29 1.14 0.13
N THR A 166 -2.40 2.30 -0.53
CA THR A 166 -2.26 3.63 0.09
C THR A 166 -0.95 3.83 0.89
N ALA A 167 0.15 3.21 0.45
CA ALA A 167 1.43 3.26 1.13
C ALA A 167 2.56 3.81 0.25
N ILE A 168 2.64 3.40 -1.02
CA ILE A 168 3.71 3.78 -1.96
C ILE A 168 3.77 5.31 -2.15
N GLU A 169 2.64 6.02 -2.08
CA GLU A 169 2.61 7.49 -2.21
C GLU A 169 3.35 8.22 -1.09
N PHE A 170 3.64 7.55 0.03
CA PHE A 170 4.42 8.07 1.15
C PHE A 170 5.89 7.65 1.09
N VAL A 171 6.29 6.82 0.12
CA VAL A 171 7.66 6.35 -0.06
C VAL A 171 8.44 7.34 -0.93
N ARG A 172 9.52 7.91 -0.39
CA ARG A 172 10.35 8.90 -1.10
C ARG A 172 10.98 8.34 -2.38
N ASP A 173 11.32 7.06 -2.38
CA ASP A 173 11.87 6.34 -3.54
C ASP A 173 10.93 5.20 -3.95
N ALA A 174 9.76 5.60 -4.48
CA ALA A 174 8.75 4.67 -4.97
C ALA A 174 9.27 3.70 -6.06
N PRO A 175 10.14 4.10 -7.02
CA PRO A 175 10.72 3.17 -7.98
C PRO A 175 11.46 1.99 -7.33
N THR A 176 12.28 2.26 -6.32
CA THR A 176 12.99 1.19 -5.59
C THR A 176 12.02 0.27 -4.84
N ALA A 177 11.00 0.83 -4.17
CA ALA A 177 9.97 0.03 -3.52
C ALA A 177 9.22 -0.87 -4.52
N VAL A 178 8.83 -0.33 -5.68
CA VAL A 178 8.16 -1.13 -6.72
C VAL A 178 9.07 -2.22 -7.26
N ALA A 179 10.37 -1.95 -7.42
CA ALA A 179 11.33 -2.95 -7.90
C ALA A 179 11.47 -4.14 -6.92
N GLU A 180 11.41 -3.89 -5.60
CA GLU A 180 11.46 -4.94 -4.57
C GLU A 180 10.17 -5.77 -4.50
N LEU A 181 9.04 -5.23 -4.93
CA LEU A 181 7.73 -5.90 -4.86
C LEU A 181 7.39 -6.76 -6.11
N LEU A 182 8.29 -6.80 -7.11
CA LEU A 182 8.13 -7.50 -8.39
C LEU A 182 9.02 -8.75 -8.47
#